data_AF-A0A1G3LVL1-F1
#
_entry.id   AF-A0A1G3LVL1-F1
#
_cell.length_a   1.000
_cell.length_b   1.000
_cell.length_c   1.000
_cell.angle_alpha   90.00
_cell.angle_beta   90.00
_cell.angle_gamma   90.00
#
_symmetry.space_group_name_H-M   'P 1'
#
loop_
_entity.id
_entity.type
_entity.pdbx_description
1 polymer ?
#
loop_
_entity_poly.entity_id
_entity_poly.type
_entity_poly.pdbx_seq_one_letter_code
_entity_poly.pdbx_strand_id
1 'polypeptide(L)'
;MFFNGYADSGAAFLTIMASDPELMKNVDPKRISRQNKARGTALEHFRSRQMSNKNVWCVGSVPTVAWARKVFPGNTNAEAVDALWNAIYKTVRVDQDDPVKAWRAHQAALNTRLDFLKKHDFCSLRYKNALGTDLAVSLPSGHQWFGGGDECPEGYVFVANMPTEEVFTCHTGPAPTAGCRARYRSTTTVTS
;
A
#
# COMPACT_ATOMS: atom_id res chain seq x y z
N MET A 1 -4.67 25.47 1.56
CA MET A 1 -3.73 26.30 0.76
C MET A 1 -2.33 25.68 0.70
N PHE A 2 -1.76 25.20 1.81
CA PHE A 2 -0.42 24.57 1.86
C PHE A 2 -0.23 23.40 0.87
N PHE A 3 -0.98 22.30 1.01
CA PHE A 3 -0.78 21.10 0.16
C PHE A 3 -1.05 21.34 -1.33
N ASN A 4 -2.16 22.01 -1.68
CA ASN A 4 -2.49 22.26 -3.08
C ASN A 4 -1.42 23.13 -3.77
N GLY A 5 -0.92 24.19 -3.11
CA GLY A 5 0.10 25.06 -3.71
C GLY A 5 1.41 24.33 -4.01
N TYR A 6 1.90 23.49 -3.09
CA TYR A 6 3.09 22.66 -3.35
C TYR A 6 2.84 21.61 -4.43
N ALA A 7 1.66 20.99 -4.42
CA ALA A 7 1.31 19.98 -5.42
C ALA A 7 1.25 20.59 -6.83
N ASP A 8 0.66 21.77 -6.97
CA ASP A 8 0.60 22.49 -8.23
C ASP A 8 1.97 22.97 -8.70
N SER A 9 2.90 23.21 -7.77
CA SER A 9 4.30 23.54 -8.06
C SER A 9 5.16 22.30 -8.39
N GLY A 10 4.58 21.10 -8.44
CA GLY A 10 5.31 19.86 -8.77
C GLY A 10 6.18 19.32 -7.64
N ALA A 11 5.92 19.69 -6.38
CA ALA A 11 6.70 19.18 -5.25
C ALA A 11 6.61 17.65 -5.11
N ALA A 12 7.67 17.05 -4.58
CA ALA A 12 7.68 15.67 -4.11
C ALA A 12 7.26 15.60 -2.63
N PHE A 13 6.51 14.56 -2.25
CA PHE A 13 5.95 14.41 -0.90
C PHE A 13 6.51 13.17 -0.19
N LEU A 14 7.34 13.39 0.84
CA LEU A 14 7.73 12.34 1.76
C LEU A 14 6.88 12.42 3.04
N THR A 15 6.14 11.37 3.33
CA THR A 15 5.34 11.25 4.56
C THR A 15 5.99 10.23 5.49
N ILE A 16 6.35 10.67 6.69
CA ILE A 16 6.86 9.80 7.74
C ILE A 16 5.75 9.53 8.75
N MET A 17 5.28 8.29 8.80
CA MET A 17 4.24 7.84 9.70
C MET A 17 4.84 7.45 11.05
N ALA A 18 4.39 8.14 12.10
CA ALA A 18 4.83 7.95 13.47
C ALA A 18 3.65 8.10 14.45
N SER A 19 2.53 7.44 14.17
CA SER A 19 1.30 7.57 14.96
C SER A 19 1.12 6.41 15.94
N ASP A 20 0.54 6.70 17.10
CA ASP A 20 0.00 5.68 18.01
C ASP A 20 -1.29 5.09 17.40
N PRO A 21 -1.37 3.75 17.16
CA PRO A 21 -2.57 3.10 16.64
C PRO A 21 -3.82 3.31 17.51
N GLU A 22 -3.66 3.53 18.82
CA GLU A 22 -4.75 3.73 19.76
C GLU A 22 -5.02 5.20 20.10
N LEU A 23 -4.36 6.16 19.43
CA LEU A 23 -4.49 7.59 19.72
C LEU A 23 -5.95 8.07 19.78
N MET A 24 -6.81 7.47 18.96
CA MET A 24 -8.22 7.85 18.83
C MET A 24 -9.19 6.89 19.52
N LYS A 25 -8.71 5.92 20.33
CA LYS A 25 -9.52 4.84 20.91
C LYS A 25 -10.73 5.33 21.72
N ASN A 26 -10.59 6.47 22.40
CA ASN A 26 -11.63 7.04 23.27
C ASN A 26 -12.35 8.23 22.62
N VAL A 27 -12.10 8.52 21.34
CA VAL A 27 -12.74 9.64 20.63
C VAL A 27 -14.05 9.17 20.01
N ASP A 28 -15.10 9.98 20.15
CA ASP A 28 -16.39 9.73 19.50
C ASP A 28 -16.22 9.48 17.98
N PRO A 29 -16.62 8.30 17.47
CA PRO A 29 -16.52 7.96 16.05
C PRO A 29 -17.19 8.99 15.13
N LYS A 30 -18.26 9.67 15.58
CA LYS A 30 -18.92 10.71 14.80
C LYS A 30 -18.03 11.93 14.60
N ARG A 31 -17.17 12.27 15.57
CA ARG A 31 -16.17 13.36 15.42
C ARG A 31 -15.12 12.99 14.38
N ILE A 32 -14.60 11.77 14.46
CA ILE A 32 -13.62 11.23 13.49
C ILE A 32 -14.21 11.25 12.08
N SER A 33 -15.45 10.77 11.92
CA SER A 33 -16.15 10.76 10.63
C SER A 33 -16.32 12.17 10.05
N ARG A 34 -16.74 13.16 10.86
CA ARG A 34 -16.86 14.56 10.41
C ARG A 34 -15.51 15.15 9.99
N GLN A 35 -14.45 14.90 10.77
CA GLN A 35 -13.10 15.36 10.44
C GLN A 35 -12.60 14.74 9.13
N ASN A 36 -12.77 13.43 8.95
CA ASN A 36 -12.37 12.72 7.74
C ASN A 36 -13.13 13.24 6.51
N LYS A 37 -14.44 13.48 6.64
CA LYS A 37 -15.25 14.07 5.55
C LYS A 37 -14.77 15.47 5.18
N ALA A 38 -14.62 16.35 6.15
CA ALA A 38 -14.17 17.73 5.92
C ALA A 38 -12.76 17.76 5.27
N ARG A 39 -11.84 16.95 5.79
CA ARG A 39 -10.48 16.83 5.23
C ARG A 39 -10.49 16.24 3.83
N GLY A 40 -11.29 15.21 3.59
CA GLY A 40 -11.42 14.57 2.28
C GLY A 40 -11.90 15.53 1.20
N THR A 41 -12.93 16.34 1.50
CA THR A 41 -13.42 17.38 0.58
C THR A 41 -12.39 18.48 0.36
N ALA A 42 -11.75 18.97 1.42
CA ALA A 42 -10.78 20.07 1.31
C ALA A 42 -9.49 19.70 0.56
N LEU A 43 -9.09 18.42 0.60
CA LEU A 43 -7.86 17.90 -0.01
C LEU A 43 -8.12 17.03 -1.26
N GLU A 44 -9.30 17.11 -1.85
CA GLU A 44 -9.66 16.30 -3.03
C GLU A 44 -8.68 16.52 -4.19
N HIS A 45 -8.32 17.77 -4.48
CA HIS A 45 -7.36 18.12 -5.54
C HIS A 45 -5.97 17.51 -5.29
N PHE A 46 -5.43 17.72 -4.09
CA PHE A 46 -4.17 17.11 -3.67
C PHE A 46 -4.21 15.58 -3.80
N ARG A 47 -5.27 14.95 -3.29
CA ARG A 47 -5.43 13.49 -3.35
C ARG A 47 -5.51 12.98 -4.79
N SER A 48 -6.21 13.69 -5.67
CA SER A 48 -6.31 13.35 -7.10
C SER A 48 -4.93 13.34 -7.76
N ARG A 49 -4.10 14.35 -7.48
CA ARG A 49 -2.71 14.41 -7.97
C ARG A 49 -1.85 13.26 -7.44
N GLN A 50 -1.93 12.94 -6.15
CA GLN A 50 -1.20 11.81 -5.56
C GLN A 50 -1.64 10.47 -6.17
N MET A 51 -2.94 10.21 -6.28
CA MET A 51 -3.51 8.96 -6.82
C MET A 51 -3.23 8.76 -8.31
N SER A 52 -2.96 9.84 -9.06
CA SER A 52 -2.58 9.79 -10.47
C SER A 52 -1.07 9.92 -10.68
N ASN A 53 -0.28 9.82 -9.60
CA ASN A 53 1.18 9.96 -9.60
C ASN A 53 1.70 11.23 -10.28
N LYS A 54 0.89 12.30 -10.38
CA LYS A 54 1.31 13.60 -10.92
C LYS A 54 2.36 14.30 -10.06
N ASN A 55 2.50 13.86 -8.82
CA ASN A 55 3.54 14.29 -7.90
C ASN A 55 4.22 13.02 -7.40
N VAL A 56 5.55 13.01 -7.35
CA VAL A 56 6.31 11.92 -6.73
C VAL A 56 6.02 11.90 -5.23
N TRP A 57 5.79 10.71 -4.67
CA TRP A 57 5.49 10.59 -3.25
C TRP A 57 6.03 9.30 -2.65
N CYS A 58 6.28 9.33 -1.34
CA CYS A 58 6.74 8.17 -0.60
C CYS A 58 6.15 8.22 0.82
N VAL A 59 5.66 7.09 1.31
CA VAL A 59 5.25 6.89 2.69
C VAL A 59 6.22 5.91 3.34
N GLY A 60 6.91 6.35 4.38
CA GLY A 60 7.73 5.51 5.25
C GLY A 60 7.21 5.58 6.69
N SER A 61 7.67 4.67 7.55
CA SER A 61 7.28 4.66 8.96
C SER A 61 8.50 4.70 9.87
N VAL A 62 8.35 5.35 11.03
CA VAL A 62 9.33 5.30 12.13
C VAL A 62 8.61 4.84 13.41
N PRO A 63 9.30 4.09 14.29
CA PRO A 63 8.67 3.54 15.47
C PRO A 63 8.29 4.64 16.46
N THR A 64 7.16 4.44 17.14
CA THR A 64 6.83 5.14 18.38
C THR A 64 6.78 4.13 19.51
N VAL A 65 6.99 4.56 20.76
CA VAL A 65 6.89 3.67 21.92
C VAL A 65 5.53 2.98 21.99
N ALA A 66 4.45 3.71 21.72
CA ALA A 66 3.09 3.16 21.77
C ALA A 66 2.87 2.09 20.69
N TRP A 67 3.30 2.33 19.44
CA TRP A 67 3.23 1.34 18.37
C TRP A 67 4.12 0.12 18.67
N ALA A 68 5.36 0.36 19.10
CA ALA A 68 6.32 -0.68 19.44
C ALA A 68 5.80 -1.64 20.52
N ARG A 69 5.23 -1.10 21.61
CA ARG A 69 4.68 -1.90 22.71
C ARG A 69 3.45 -2.72 22.33
N LYS A 70 2.75 -2.35 21.25
CA LYS A 70 1.65 -3.15 20.68
C LYS A 70 2.15 -4.30 19.83
N VAL A 71 3.20 -4.09 19.04
CA VAL A 71 3.79 -5.12 18.18
C VAL A 71 4.59 -6.13 19.02
N PHE A 72 5.32 -5.64 20.03
CA PHE A 72 6.17 -6.46 20.91
C PHE A 72 5.68 -6.36 22.37
N PRO A 73 4.52 -6.96 22.69
CA PRO A 73 4.01 -6.95 24.05
C PRO A 73 4.96 -7.72 24.97
N GLY A 74 5.31 -7.13 26.11
CA GLY A 74 6.21 -7.74 27.11
C GLY A 74 7.60 -7.09 27.19
N ASN A 75 8.13 -6.56 26.09
CA ASN A 75 9.45 -5.88 26.06
C ASN A 75 9.44 -4.53 26.78
N THR A 76 10.54 -4.10 27.41
CA THR A 76 10.65 -2.71 27.88
C THR A 76 10.45 -1.72 26.73
N ASN A 77 10.17 -0.44 27.04
CA ASN A 77 9.96 0.57 26.00
C ASN A 77 11.14 0.67 25.02
N ALA A 78 12.38 0.59 25.53
CA ALA A 78 13.58 0.62 24.69
C ALA A 78 13.67 -0.63 23.81
N GLU A 79 13.58 -1.83 24.40
CA GLU A 79 13.64 -3.10 23.66
C GLU A 79 12.53 -3.23 22.60
N ALA A 80 11.33 -2.72 22.89
CA ALA A 80 10.23 -2.74 21.93
C ALA A 80 10.52 -1.82 20.73
N VAL A 81 11.04 -0.61 20.99
CA VAL A 81 11.40 0.35 19.93
C VAL A 81 12.54 -0.20 19.07
N ASP A 82 13.56 -0.79 19.69
CA ASP A 82 14.69 -1.40 18.98
C ASP A 82 14.24 -2.61 18.14
N ALA A 83 13.37 -3.47 18.69
CA ALA A 83 12.78 -4.58 17.95
C ALA A 83 11.98 -4.10 16.73
N LEU A 84 11.23 -2.99 16.87
CA LEU A 84 10.47 -2.42 15.77
C LEU A 84 11.36 -1.74 14.73
N TRP A 85 12.42 -1.05 15.14
CA TRP A 85 13.44 -0.54 14.21
C TRP A 85 14.05 -1.67 13.40
N ASN A 86 14.45 -2.76 14.05
CA ASN A 86 15.01 -3.93 13.37
C ASN A 86 14.03 -4.53 12.35
N ALA A 87 12.74 -4.59 12.66
CA ALA A 87 11.72 -5.03 11.72
C ALA A 87 11.57 -4.05 10.54
N ILE A 88 11.54 -2.74 10.80
CA ILE A 88 11.49 -1.71 9.76
C ILE A 88 12.72 -1.84 8.85
N TYR A 89 13.92 -1.89 9.40
CA TYR A 89 15.16 -1.96 8.61
C TYR A 89 15.19 -3.15 7.65
N LYS A 90 14.78 -4.33 8.14
CA LYS A 90 14.65 -5.53 7.30
C LYS A 90 13.63 -5.36 6.19
N THR A 91 12.45 -4.83 6.51
CA THR A 91 11.36 -4.69 5.51
C THR A 91 11.66 -3.62 4.47
N VAL A 92 12.38 -2.55 4.84
CA VAL A 92 12.84 -1.53 3.89
C VAL A 92 14.25 -1.80 3.34
N ARG A 93 14.82 -2.98 3.61
CA ARG A 93 16.07 -3.51 3.03
C ARG A 93 17.29 -2.63 3.27
N VAL A 94 17.29 -1.78 4.30
CA VAL A 94 18.45 -0.93 4.66
C VAL A 94 19.48 -1.69 5.49
N ASP A 95 19.15 -2.92 5.89
CA ASP A 95 20.04 -3.88 6.55
C ASP A 95 20.96 -4.63 5.57
N GLN A 96 20.81 -4.40 4.26
CA GLN A 96 21.61 -5.02 3.20
C GLN A 96 22.82 -4.15 2.85
N ASP A 97 23.90 -4.76 2.33
CA ASP A 97 25.13 -4.06 1.93
C ASP A 97 24.89 -2.96 0.88
N ASP A 98 23.99 -3.23 -0.07
CA ASP A 98 23.53 -2.25 -1.08
C ASP A 98 21.99 -2.23 -1.09
N PRO A 99 21.37 -1.36 -0.27
CA PRO A 99 19.92 -1.25 -0.19
C PRO A 99 19.27 -0.88 -1.52
N VAL A 100 19.94 -0.06 -2.35
CA VAL A 100 19.41 0.38 -3.65
C VAL A 100 19.34 -0.81 -4.61
N LYS A 101 20.39 -1.63 -4.66
CA LYS A 101 20.39 -2.87 -5.45
C LYS A 101 19.35 -3.86 -4.94
N ALA A 102 19.20 -4.00 -3.62
CA ALA A 102 18.18 -4.87 -3.01
C ALA A 102 16.76 -4.45 -3.42
N TRP A 103 16.47 -3.14 -3.42
CA TRP A 103 15.19 -2.60 -3.89
C TRP A 103 14.96 -2.82 -5.38
N ARG A 104 15.96 -2.59 -6.23
CA ARG A 104 15.85 -2.86 -7.67
C ARG A 104 15.55 -4.33 -7.97
N ALA A 105 16.22 -5.26 -7.27
CA ALA A 105 15.97 -6.68 -7.40
C ALA A 105 14.56 -7.05 -6.93
N HIS A 106 14.10 -6.47 -5.82
CA HIS A 106 12.74 -6.66 -5.32
C HIS A 106 11.67 -6.17 -6.30
N GLN A 107 11.85 -4.96 -6.85
CA GLN A 107 10.95 -4.39 -7.85
C GLN A 107 10.89 -5.26 -9.12
N ALA A 108 12.03 -5.79 -9.58
CA ALA A 108 12.06 -6.71 -10.72
C ALA A 108 11.27 -8.00 -10.44
N ALA A 109 11.34 -8.53 -9.21
CA ALA A 109 10.57 -9.70 -8.81
C ALA A 109 9.06 -9.42 -8.78
N LEU A 110 8.64 -8.23 -8.33
CA LEU A 110 7.23 -7.81 -8.36
C LEU A 110 6.75 -7.59 -9.80
N ASN A 111 7.55 -6.96 -10.66
CA ASN A 111 7.24 -6.78 -12.08
C ASN A 111 6.97 -8.10 -12.79
N THR A 112 7.72 -9.15 -12.48
CA THR A 112 7.47 -10.50 -13.04
C THR A 112 6.07 -11.02 -12.70
N ARG A 113 5.57 -10.73 -11.48
CA ARG A 113 4.20 -11.10 -11.06
C ARG A 113 3.16 -10.22 -11.73
N LEU A 114 3.44 -8.92 -11.88
CA LEU A 114 2.57 -8.00 -12.62
C LEU A 114 2.41 -8.42 -14.07
N ASP A 115 3.50 -8.82 -14.74
CA ASP A 115 3.47 -9.27 -16.13
C ASP A 115 2.63 -10.54 -16.30
N PHE A 116 2.74 -11.47 -15.35
CA PHE A 116 1.86 -12.64 -15.29
C PHE A 116 0.38 -12.20 -15.20
N LEU A 117 0.04 -11.35 -14.23
CA LEU A 117 -1.33 -10.90 -13.99
C LEU A 117 -1.91 -10.14 -15.19
N LYS A 118 -1.14 -9.23 -15.79
CA LYS A 118 -1.52 -8.45 -16.97
C LYS A 118 -1.75 -9.34 -18.20
N LYS A 119 -0.86 -10.32 -18.43
CA LYS A 119 -0.96 -11.23 -19.58
C LYS A 119 -2.22 -12.11 -19.52
N HIS A 120 -2.68 -12.46 -18.33
CA HIS A 120 -3.80 -13.37 -18.16
C HIS A 120 -5.18 -12.71 -18.22
N ASP A 121 -5.27 -11.38 -18.08
CA ASP A 121 -6.52 -10.60 -18.21
C ASP A 121 -7.72 -11.26 -17.52
N PHE A 122 -7.58 -11.44 -16.19
CA PHE A 122 -8.57 -12.16 -15.38
C PHE A 122 -9.89 -11.41 -15.25
N CYS A 123 -10.98 -12.18 -15.15
CA CYS A 123 -12.34 -11.63 -15.01
C CYS A 123 -12.77 -11.53 -13.56
N SER A 124 -12.27 -12.45 -12.76
CA SER A 124 -12.52 -12.48 -11.33
C SER A 124 -11.43 -13.27 -10.63
N LEU A 125 -11.27 -12.95 -9.35
CA LEU A 125 -10.40 -13.64 -8.41
C LEU A 125 -11.28 -14.29 -7.36
N ARG A 126 -11.12 -15.59 -7.12
CA ARG A 126 -11.88 -16.31 -6.10
C ARG A 126 -10.97 -16.74 -4.97
N TYR A 127 -11.15 -16.10 -3.82
CA TYR A 127 -10.42 -16.37 -2.59
C TYR A 127 -11.17 -17.41 -1.77
N LYS A 128 -10.49 -18.51 -1.43
CA LYS A 128 -11.03 -19.56 -0.57
C LYS A 128 -10.05 -19.93 0.53
N ASN A 129 -10.54 -20.11 1.75
CA ASN A 129 -9.77 -20.73 2.83
C ASN A 129 -10.65 -21.68 3.67
N ALA A 130 -10.00 -22.49 4.52
CA ALA A 130 -10.68 -23.45 5.37
C ALA A 130 -11.46 -22.81 6.54
N LEU A 131 -11.23 -21.53 6.82
CA LEU A 131 -11.86 -20.78 7.91
C LEU A 131 -13.20 -20.13 7.50
N GLY A 132 -13.70 -20.43 6.29
CA GLY A 132 -15.01 -20.00 5.82
C GLY A 132 -15.02 -18.82 4.86
N THR A 133 -13.86 -18.33 4.41
CA THR A 133 -13.83 -17.37 3.30
C THR A 133 -14.07 -18.10 1.98
N ASP A 134 -15.11 -17.70 1.24
CA ASP A 134 -15.33 -18.02 -0.17
C ASP A 134 -15.86 -16.76 -0.88
N LEU A 135 -14.94 -15.95 -1.38
CA LEU A 135 -15.23 -14.63 -1.95
C LEU A 135 -14.78 -14.59 -3.42
N ALA A 136 -15.68 -14.25 -4.32
CA ALA A 136 -15.37 -13.95 -5.71
C ALA A 136 -15.41 -12.43 -5.93
N VAL A 137 -14.32 -11.87 -6.45
CA VAL A 137 -14.16 -10.44 -6.75
C VAL A 137 -14.01 -10.28 -8.26
N SER A 138 -14.92 -9.55 -8.89
CA SER A 138 -14.87 -9.28 -10.34
C SER A 138 -13.91 -8.14 -10.66
N LEU A 139 -13.23 -8.25 -11.81
CA LEU A 139 -12.29 -7.26 -12.33
C LEU A 139 -12.89 -6.54 -13.54
N PRO A 140 -12.64 -5.22 -13.68
CA PRO A 140 -13.12 -4.47 -14.83
C PRO A 140 -12.42 -4.94 -16.11
N SER A 141 -13.11 -4.83 -17.25
CA SER A 141 -12.45 -5.00 -18.54
C SER A 141 -11.36 -3.93 -18.69
N GLY A 142 -10.16 -4.33 -19.10
CA GLY A 142 -9.01 -3.42 -19.21
C GLY A 142 -8.43 -2.97 -17.86
N HIS A 143 -8.67 -3.71 -16.78
CA HIS A 143 -8.05 -3.43 -15.49
C HIS A 143 -6.52 -3.45 -15.58
N GLN A 144 -5.88 -2.63 -14.73
CA GLN A 144 -4.43 -2.51 -14.67
C GLN A 144 -3.93 -2.99 -13.30
N TRP A 145 -2.85 -3.76 -13.33
CA TRP A 145 -2.14 -4.21 -12.15
C TRP A 145 -0.95 -3.31 -11.85
N PHE A 146 -0.81 -2.94 -10.58
CA PHE A 146 0.22 -2.05 -10.02
C PHE A 146 0.94 -2.74 -8.86
N GLY A 147 2.18 -2.35 -8.56
CA GLY A 147 2.93 -2.89 -7.41
C GLY A 147 4.42 -2.57 -7.45
N GLY A 148 5.05 -2.55 -6.28
CA GLY A 148 6.51 -2.37 -6.11
C GLY A 148 7.03 -0.96 -6.34
N GLY A 149 6.74 -0.35 -7.48
CA GLY A 149 7.13 1.01 -7.83
C GLY A 149 6.20 1.61 -8.88
N ASP A 150 6.22 2.93 -8.96
CA ASP A 150 5.36 3.73 -9.83
C ASP A 150 6.18 4.70 -10.68
N GLU A 151 5.56 5.18 -11.76
CA GLU A 151 6.13 6.18 -12.66
C GLU A 151 5.20 7.39 -12.69
N CYS A 152 5.79 8.59 -12.56
CA CYS A 152 5.03 9.82 -12.74
C CYS A 152 4.93 10.18 -14.25
N PRO A 153 3.98 11.03 -14.66
CA PRO A 153 3.84 11.46 -16.06
C PRO A 153 5.10 12.06 -16.70
N GLU A 154 6.00 12.61 -15.87
CA GLU A 154 7.29 13.18 -16.28
C GLU A 154 8.41 12.13 -16.43
N GLY A 155 8.13 10.85 -16.15
CA GLY A 155 9.05 9.72 -16.35
C GLY A 155 9.93 9.37 -15.15
N TYR A 156 9.70 9.98 -13.98
CA TYR A 156 10.43 9.61 -12.76
C TYR A 156 9.85 8.32 -12.16
N VAL A 157 10.71 7.32 -11.99
CA VAL A 157 10.37 6.10 -11.27
C VAL A 157 10.59 6.31 -9.77
N PHE A 158 9.61 5.95 -8.96
CA PHE A 158 9.66 6.10 -7.51
C PHE A 158 8.96 4.95 -6.78
N VAL A 159 9.23 4.83 -5.48
CA VAL A 159 8.57 3.85 -4.60
C VAL A 159 7.60 4.61 -3.70
N ALA A 160 6.31 4.36 -3.90
CA ALA A 160 5.24 5.04 -3.16
C ALA A 160 5.17 4.63 -1.68
N ASN A 161 5.44 3.36 -1.38
CA ASN A 161 5.34 2.78 -0.04
C ASN A 161 6.61 2.06 0.35
N MET A 162 7.18 2.41 1.50
CA MET A 162 8.31 1.71 2.12
C MET A 162 7.90 1.21 3.52
N PRO A 163 7.72 -0.10 3.73
CA PRO A 163 7.93 -1.21 2.78
C PRO A 163 6.75 -1.42 1.81
N THR A 164 6.96 -2.24 0.78
CA THR A 164 5.89 -2.77 -0.09
C THR A 164 6.21 -4.19 -0.55
N GLU A 165 5.19 -5.04 -0.53
CA GLU A 165 5.27 -6.45 -0.96
C GLU A 165 4.06 -6.84 -1.84
N GLU A 166 3.21 -5.87 -2.16
CA GLU A 166 1.90 -6.10 -2.76
C GLU A 166 1.88 -5.87 -4.28
N VAL A 167 0.95 -6.56 -4.93
CA VAL A 167 0.45 -6.25 -6.27
C VAL A 167 -1.06 -6.06 -6.16
N PHE A 168 -1.61 -5.03 -6.79
CA PHE A 168 -3.01 -4.65 -6.63
C PHE A 168 -3.62 -4.16 -7.95
N THR A 169 -4.95 -4.21 -8.01
CA THR A 169 -5.78 -3.70 -9.11
C THR A 169 -7.09 -3.19 -8.55
N CYS A 170 -7.81 -2.38 -9.31
CA CYS A 170 -9.20 -2.04 -9.00
C CYS A 170 -10.14 -3.21 -9.32
N HIS A 171 -11.14 -3.41 -8.47
CA HIS A 171 -12.27 -4.31 -8.74
C HIS A 171 -13.45 -3.52 -9.30
N THR A 172 -14.43 -4.20 -9.90
CA THR A 172 -15.72 -3.56 -10.21
C THR A 172 -16.62 -3.51 -8.99
N GLY A 173 -17.52 -2.53 -8.93
CA GLY A 173 -18.71 -2.64 -8.07
C GLY A 173 -19.55 -3.88 -8.45
N PRO A 174 -20.69 -4.13 -7.79
CA PRO A 174 -21.48 -5.36 -7.94
C PRO A 174 -22.10 -5.65 -9.34
N ALA A 175 -21.69 -4.96 -10.41
CA ALA A 175 -22.15 -5.22 -11.77
C ALA A 175 -21.19 -6.15 -12.54
N PRO A 176 -21.70 -7.15 -13.29
CA PRO A 176 -20.87 -8.08 -14.05
C PRO A 176 -20.30 -7.43 -15.31
N THR A 177 -19.01 -7.65 -15.58
CA THR A 177 -18.33 -7.25 -16.83
C THR A 177 -18.37 -8.40 -17.85
N ALA A 178 -18.88 -8.11 -19.04
CA ALA A 178 -18.84 -9.01 -20.20
C ALA A 178 -17.49 -8.90 -20.92
N GLY A 179 -16.99 -10.02 -21.49
CA GLY A 179 -15.92 -10.01 -22.51
C GLY A 179 -14.55 -10.57 -22.12
N CYS A 180 -14.47 -11.52 -21.18
CA CYS A 180 -13.23 -11.78 -20.48
C CYS A 180 -12.73 -13.25 -20.60
N ARG A 181 -11.40 -13.47 -20.65
CA ARG A 181 -10.78 -14.64 -21.33
C ARG A 181 -10.14 -15.73 -20.47
N ALA A 182 -10.01 -15.61 -19.15
CA ALA A 182 -9.33 -16.66 -18.36
C ALA A 182 -9.90 -16.92 -16.96
N ARG A 183 -9.86 -18.20 -16.55
CA ARG A 183 -10.01 -18.66 -15.16
C ARG A 183 -8.68 -19.25 -14.71
N TYR A 184 -8.12 -18.76 -13.61
CA TYR A 184 -6.95 -19.35 -12.95
C TYR A 184 -7.32 -19.74 -11.52
N ARG A 185 -6.83 -20.90 -11.08
CA ARG A 185 -7.03 -21.42 -9.73
C ARG A 185 -5.64 -21.74 -9.17
N SER A 186 -5.10 -20.90 -8.30
CA SER A 186 -3.99 -21.31 -7.43
C SER A 186 -4.55 -21.88 -6.13
N THR A 187 -4.16 -23.10 -5.82
CA THR A 187 -4.28 -23.68 -4.48
C THR A 187 -2.96 -23.45 -3.77
N THR A 188 -2.87 -22.40 -2.96
CA THR A 188 -1.76 -22.24 -2.02
C THR A 188 -2.19 -22.83 -0.69
N THR A 189 -1.73 -24.06 -0.40
CA THR A 189 -1.84 -24.64 0.94
C THR A 189 -0.80 -23.96 1.81
N VAL A 190 -1.22 -23.01 2.64
CA VAL A 190 -0.36 -22.49 3.70
C VAL A 190 -0.37 -23.54 4.81
N THR A 191 0.67 -24.38 4.87
CA THR A 191 0.93 -25.22 6.02
C THR A 191 1.44 -24.34 7.16
N SER A 192 0.74 -24.41 8.29
CA SER A 192 1.03 -23.78 9.58
C SER A 192 2.44 -24.05 10.10
#